data_AF-A0A7J7G8Q1-F1
#
_entry.id   AF-A0A7J7G8Q1-F1
#
_cell.length_a   1.000
_cell.length_b   1.000
_cell.length_c   1.000
_cell.angle_alpha   90.00
_cell.angle_beta   90.00
_cell.angle_gamma   90.00
#
_symmetry.space_group_name_H-M   'P 1'
#
loop_
_entity.id
_entity.type
_entity.pdbx_description
1 polymer ?
#
loop_
_entity_poly.entity_id
_entity_poly.type
_entity_poly.pdbx_seq_one_letter_code
_entity_poly.pdbx_strand_id
1 'polypeptide(L)' 'MKLLVEYDSVLIKGEGRKEASKYEDTGRTYNASIEFSSNSFQPKKIKAEFKNGVLRMLIPKPNKL' A
#
# COMPACT_ATOMS: atom_id res chain seq x y z
N MET A 1 0.01 -2.16 -9.21
CA MET A 1 -0.23 -1.78 -7.80
C MET A 1 -0.34 -0.26 -7.70
N LYS A 2 -1.27 0.24 -6.90
CA LYS A 2 -1.50 1.66 -6.65
C LYS A 2 -1.46 1.90 -5.14
N LEU A 3 -0.78 2.96 -4.73
CA LEU A 3 -0.76 3.44 -3.35
C LEU A 3 -1.51 4.77 -3.31
N LEU A 4 -2.47 4.91 -2.41
CA LEU A 4 -3.17 6.15 -2.17
C LEU A 4 -2.90 6.56 -0.72
N VAL A 5 -2.42 7.79 -0.53
CA VAL A 5 -2.10 8.32 0.79
C VAL A 5 -3.14 9.37 1.12
N GLU A 6 -3.91 9.10 2.16
CA GLU A 6 -4.91 10.01 2.73
C GLU A 6 -4.38 10.59 4.06
N TYR A 7 -5.19 11.40 4.74
CA TYR A 7 -4.73 12.15 5.91
C TYR A 7 -4.32 11.25 7.07
N ASP A 8 -5.07 10.18 7.30
CA ASP A 8 -4.96 9.25 8.42
C ASP A 8 -4.80 7.80 7.95
N SER A 9 -4.75 7.54 6.64
CA SER A 9 -4.66 6.19 6.13
C SER A 9 -3.82 6.07 4.86
N VAL A 10 -3.36 4.84 4.61
CA VAL A 10 -2.73 4.44 3.35
C VAL A 10 -3.53 3.29 2.77
N LEU A 11 -4.12 3.51 1.60
CA LEU A 11 -4.78 2.49 0.81
C LEU A 11 -3.82 1.85 -0.18
N ILE A 12 -3.82 0.52 -0.22
CA ILE A 12 -3.03 -0.28 -1.15
C ILE A 12 -4.00 -1.07 -2.04
N LYS A 13 -3.91 -0.85 -3.34
CA LYS A 13 -4.69 -1.59 -4.35
C LYS A 13 -3.77 -2.35 -5.29
N GLY A 14 -3.99 -3.65 -5.43
CA GLY A 14 -3.27 -4.53 -6.34
C GLY A 14 -4.23 -5.21 -7.31
N GLU A 15 -3.84 -5.28 -8.57
CA GLU A 15 -4.51 -6.07 -9.59
C GLU A 15 -3.46 -7.04 -10.15
N GLY A 16 -3.74 -8.33 -10.05
CA GLY A 16 -3.02 -9.40 -10.74
C GLY A 16 -3.85 -9.84 -11.92
N ARG A 17 -3.32 -9.69 -13.13
CA ARG A 17 -4.01 -10.18 -14.33
C ARG A 17 -4.12 -11.70 -14.26
N LYS A 18 -5.14 -12.24 -14.93
CA LYS A 18 -5.20 -13.67 -15.19
C LYS A 18 -3.97 -14.05 -16.00
N GLU A 19 -3.08 -14.82 -15.40
CA GLU A 19 -2.06 -15.54 -16.16
C GLU A 19 -2.75 -16.66 -16.95
N ALA A 20 -2.16 -17.12 -18.05
CA ALA A 20 -2.73 -18.16 -18.93
C ALA A 20 -2.80 -19.56 -18.27
N SER A 21 -3.05 -19.63 -16.97
CA SER A 21 -3.28 -20.85 -16.22
C SER A 21 -4.68 -21.37 -16.52
N LYS A 22 -4.79 -22.70 -16.63
CA LYS A 22 -6.04 -23.42 -16.86
C LYS A 22 -6.90 -23.54 -15.60
N TYR A 23 -6.41 -23.01 -14.47
CA TYR A 23 -6.96 -23.23 -13.14
C TYR A 23 -7.49 -21.95 -12.49
N GLU A 24 -7.26 -20.78 -13.10
CA GLU A 24 -7.82 -19.51 -12.64
C GLU A 24 -8.80 -18.96 -13.68
N ASP A 25 -10.06 -18.81 -13.30
CA ASP A 25 -11.08 -18.24 -14.17
C ASP A 25 -11.01 -16.72 -14.25
N THR A 26 -10.48 -16.06 -13.21
CA THR A 26 -10.42 -14.61 -13.08
C THR A 26 -9.05 -14.13 -12.60
N GLY A 27 -8.76 -12.83 -12.83
CA GLY A 27 -7.61 -12.17 -12.21
C GLY A 27 -7.83 -11.94 -10.71
N ARG A 28 -6.76 -11.65 -9.98
CA ARG A 28 -6.79 -11.40 -8.52
C ARG A 28 -6.82 -9.91 -8.23
N THR A 29 -7.60 -9.51 -7.24
CA THR A 29 -7.59 -8.14 -6.72
C THR A 29 -7.25 -8.16 -5.24
N TYR A 30 -6.38 -7.25 -4.82
CA TYR A 30 -5.97 -7.07 -3.44
C TYR A 30 -6.30 -5.65 -3.01
N ASN A 31 -6.99 -5.51 -1.88
CA ASN A 31 -7.26 -4.23 -1.24
C ASN A 31 -6.81 -4.32 0.21
N ALA A 32 -5.98 -3.39 0.65
CA ALA A 32 -5.56 -3.25 2.04
C ALA A 32 -5.58 -1.79 2.46
N SER A 33 -5.82 -1.55 3.75
CA SER A 33 -5.75 -0.23 4.37
C SER A 33 -4.92 -0.31 5.64
N ILE A 34 -4.12 0.71 5.89
CA ILE A 34 -3.43 0.92 7.15
C ILE A 34 -3.84 2.29 7.67
N GLU A 35 -4.48 2.31 8.84
CA GLU A 35 -4.88 3.53 9.53
C GLU A 35 -3.81 3.95 10.55
N PHE A 36 -3.62 5.25 10.69
CA PHE A 36 -2.67 5.88 11.60
C PHE A 36 -3.41 6.72 12.63
N SER A 37 -2.92 6.74 13.86
CA SER A 37 -3.46 7.66 14.86
C SER A 37 -3.16 9.11 14.46
N SER A 38 -4.09 10.02 14.74
CA SER A 38 -4.21 11.37 14.18
C SER A 38 -3.06 12.35 14.43
N ASN A 39 -1.97 11.93 15.10
CA ASN A 39 -0.79 12.74 15.35
C ASN A 39 0.52 11.99 15.07
N SER A 40 0.51 10.89 14.30
CA SER A 40 1.65 9.97 14.18
C SER A 40 2.36 9.96 12.82
N PHE A 41 1.97 10.83 11.90
CA PHE A 41 2.28 10.62 10.48
C PHE A 41 2.44 11.90 9.67
N GLN A 42 3.42 11.91 8.75
CA GLN A 42 3.58 12.96 7.74
C GLN A 42 3.37 12.36 6.33
N PRO A 43 2.16 12.48 5.76
CA PRO A 43 1.77 11.81 4.51
C PRO A 43 2.75 12.02 3.35
N LYS A 44 3.21 13.25 3.18
CA LYS A 44 4.11 13.66 2.09
C LYS A 44 5.52 13.06 2.16
N LYS A 45 5.89 12.44 3.29
CA LYS A 45 7.23 11.88 3.51
C LYS A 45 7.28 10.36 3.47
N ILE A 46 6.17 9.69 3.16
CA ILE A 46 6.20 8.25 2.96
C ILE A 46 7.10 7.91 1.79
N LYS A 47 7.92 6.89 1.98
CA LYS A 47 8.63 6.22 0.90
C LYS A 47 8.10 4.79 0.79
N ALA A 48 7.84 4.34 -0.43
CA ALA A 48 7.39 2.98 -0.69
C ALA A 48 8.25 2.36 -1.79
N GLU A 49 8.62 1.10 -1.62
CA GLU A 49 9.29 0.30 -2.62
C GLU A 49 8.60 -1.05 -2.77
N PHE A 50 8.53 -1.56 -4.00
CA PHE A 50 8.06 -2.91 -4.26
C PHE A 50 9.18 -3.71 -4.93
N LYS A 51 9.64 -4.77 -4.26
CA LYS A 51 10.73 -5.60 -4.75
C LYS A 51 10.45 -7.06 -4.43
N ASN A 52 10.62 -7.93 -5.44
CA ASN A 52 10.48 -9.38 -5.30
C ASN A 52 9.17 -9.81 -4.61
N GLY A 53 8.06 -9.18 -4.97
CA GLY A 53 6.73 -9.51 -4.41
C GLY A 53 6.43 -8.85 -3.05
N VAL A 54 7.35 -8.08 -2.48
CA VAL A 54 7.17 -7.44 -1.16
C VAL A 54 7.03 -5.93 -1.32
N LEU A 55 5.93 -5.37 -0.80
CA LEU A 55 5.77 -3.93 -0.61
C LEU A 55 6.36 -3.53 0.74
N ARG A 56 7.41 -2.70 0.74
CA ARG A 56 7.99 -2.09 1.93
C ARG A 56 7.65 -0.60 1.95
N MET A 57 7.22 -0.12 3.11
CA MET A 57 6.89 1.30 3.31
C MET A 57 7.62 1.85 4.52
N LEU A 58 8.22 3.02 4.37
CA LEU A 58 8.83 3.79 5.45
C LEU A 58 7.88 4.93 5.83
N ILE A 59 7.38 4.85 7.05
CA ILE A 59 6.36 5.75 7.59
C ILE A 59 7.04 6.62 8.65
N PRO A 60 7.35 7.88 8.34
CA PRO A 60 8.09 8.74 9.26
C PRO A 60 7.18 9.16 10.41
N LYS A 61 7.72 9.01 11.63
CA LYS A 61 7.13 9.58 12.83
C LYS A 61 7.04 11.12 12.68
N PRO A 62 6.10 11.76 13.39
CA PRO A 62 6.08 13.21 13.44
C PRO A 62 7.36 13.69 14.11
N ASN A 63 7.84 14.86 13.70
CA ASN A 63 8.89 15.52 14.45
C ASN A 63 8.36 15.78 15.88
N LYS A 64 9.16 15.42 16.89
CA LYS A 64 8.94 15.97 18.23
C LYS A 64 9.20 17.47 18.13
N LEU A 65 8.18 18.26 18.47
CA LEU A 65 8.32 19.70 18.71
C LEU A 65 9.31 19.93 19.86
#